data_AF-A0A853CH47-F1
#
_entry.id   AF-A0A853CH47-F1
#
_cell.length_a   1.000
_cell.length_b   1.000
_cell.length_c   1.000
_cell.angle_alpha   90.00
_cell.angle_beta   90.00
_cell.angle_gamma   90.00
#
_symmetry.space_group_name_H-M   'P 1'
#
loop_
_entity.id
_entity.type
_entity.pdbx_description
1 polymer ?
#
loop_
_entity_poly.entity_id
_entity_poly.type
_entity_poly.pdbx_seq_one_letter_code
_entity_poly.pdbx_strand_id
1 'polypeptide(L)'
;MAVPAPDTLDDDVSAALAAFLAGKRAELTAMHPALAAVVDEIARRCAEAPGRRPAYAYWAWRGSAPAGAPVDDGAVRRAVAALELLRVCAVEHADVSADAAAPGPVPAVGRAILSGDLALIWSQEVLTGSGLPEDTLEAIGPVWDALRTGFSAGSYLDLLRAAGGLDGGGDPDSPTGWSLRLGAALAGADAAARAACARIGTLLDEGADAERIRGAVAAAPLAEEARQALLALSSSGS
;
A
#
# COMPACT_ATOMS: atom_id res chain seq x y z
N MET A 1 1.26 -33.01 5.46
CA MET A 1 0.67 -32.12 4.45
C MET A 1 1.31 -30.77 4.62
N ALA A 2 2.00 -30.26 3.60
CA ALA A 2 2.54 -28.91 3.64
C ALA A 2 1.35 -27.93 3.73
N VAL A 3 1.37 -27.02 4.69
CA VAL A 3 0.44 -25.89 4.72
C VAL A 3 0.68 -25.12 3.42
N PRO A 4 -0.34 -24.87 2.58
CA PRO A 4 -0.15 -24.06 1.38
C PRO A 4 0.45 -22.71 1.79
N ALA A 5 1.45 -22.23 1.04
CA ALA A 5 1.99 -20.90 1.25
C ALA A 5 0.83 -19.89 1.22
N PRO A 6 0.85 -18.84 2.04
CA PRO A 6 -0.21 -17.84 2.00
C PRO A 6 -0.26 -17.27 0.60
N ASP A 7 -1.47 -17.07 0.10
CA ASP A 7 -1.71 -16.26 -1.08
C ASP A 7 -1.06 -14.88 -0.84
N THR A 8 0.02 -14.58 -1.57
CA THR A 8 0.69 -13.28 -1.52
C THR A 8 -0.13 -12.23 -2.25
N LEU A 9 -1.14 -12.63 -3.02
CA LEU A 9 -1.99 -11.80 -3.87
C LEU A 9 -1.24 -11.08 -4.98
N ASP A 10 0.06 -11.34 -5.14
CA ASP A 10 0.94 -10.55 -6.00
C ASP A 10 0.44 -10.54 -7.44
N ASP A 11 -0.01 -11.69 -7.95
CA ASP A 11 -0.54 -11.83 -9.31
C ASP A 11 -1.87 -11.07 -9.50
N ASP A 12 -2.79 -11.16 -8.54
CA ASP A 12 -4.09 -10.48 -8.62
C ASP A 12 -3.94 -8.95 -8.50
N VAL A 13 -3.07 -8.51 -7.60
CA VAL A 13 -2.74 -7.09 -7.40
C VAL A 13 -2.04 -6.54 -8.65
N SER A 14 -1.07 -7.29 -9.19
CA SER A 14 -0.36 -6.91 -10.42
C SER A 14 -1.30 -6.84 -11.61
N ALA A 15 -2.22 -7.80 -11.75
CA ALA A 15 -3.23 -7.81 -12.81
C ALA A 15 -4.19 -6.62 -12.69
N ALA A 16 -4.67 -6.31 -11.49
CA ALA A 16 -5.54 -5.16 -11.24
C ALA A 16 -4.85 -3.83 -11.59
N LEU A 17 -3.60 -3.65 -11.16
CA LEU A 17 -2.80 -2.45 -11.49
C LEU A 17 -2.50 -2.36 -12.98
N ALA A 18 -2.11 -3.46 -13.62
CA ALA A 18 -1.82 -3.49 -15.05
C ALA A 18 -3.06 -3.10 -15.87
N ALA A 19 -4.24 -3.62 -15.52
CA ALA A 19 -5.49 -3.27 -16.17
C ALA A 19 -5.84 -1.78 -15.98
N PHE A 20 -5.71 -1.25 -14.76
CA PHE A 20 -5.94 0.16 -14.47
C PHE A 20 -4.97 1.07 -15.25
N LEU A 21 -3.67 0.76 -15.23
CA LEU A 21 -2.63 1.54 -15.91
C LEU A 21 -2.75 1.47 -17.43
N ALA A 22 -3.22 0.35 -18.00
CA ALA A 22 -3.56 0.27 -19.42
C ALA A 22 -4.70 1.23 -19.79
N GLY A 23 -5.72 1.33 -18.94
CA GLY A 23 -6.79 2.33 -19.07
C GLY A 23 -6.25 3.76 -19.03
N LYS A 24 -5.41 4.08 -18.04
CA LYS A 24 -4.77 5.40 -17.93
C LYS A 24 -3.86 5.72 -19.11
N ARG A 25 -3.13 4.74 -19.64
CA ARG A 25 -2.34 4.90 -20.86
C ARG A 25 -3.22 5.31 -22.04
N ALA A 26 -4.35 4.63 -22.26
CA ALA A 26 -5.28 4.97 -23.33
C ALA A 26 -5.88 6.38 -23.14
N GLU A 27 -6.30 6.72 -21.93
CA GLU A 27 -6.84 8.03 -21.57
C GLU A 27 -5.84 9.16 -21.85
N LEU A 28 -4.61 9.04 -21.34
CA LEU A 28 -3.58 10.06 -21.48
C LEU A 28 -3.08 10.20 -22.92
N THR A 29 -2.93 9.09 -23.65
CA THR A 29 -2.48 9.15 -25.06
C THR A 29 -3.53 9.71 -26.01
N ALA A 30 -4.81 9.61 -25.66
CA ALA A 30 -5.88 10.32 -26.36
C ALA A 30 -5.78 11.84 -26.17
N MET A 31 -5.26 12.32 -25.03
CA MET A 31 -4.98 13.75 -24.81
C MET A 31 -3.72 14.18 -25.59
N HIS A 32 -2.61 13.44 -25.45
CA HIS A 32 -1.38 13.69 -26.18
C HIS A 32 -0.44 12.45 -26.18
N PRO A 33 0.12 12.01 -27.31
CA PRO A 33 0.95 10.80 -27.38
C PRO A 33 2.16 10.80 -26.45
N ALA A 34 2.77 11.96 -26.18
CA ALA A 34 3.93 12.06 -25.28
C ALA A 34 3.62 11.69 -23.81
N LEU A 35 2.34 11.68 -23.40
CA LEU A 35 1.95 11.29 -22.04
C LEU A 35 2.05 9.78 -21.79
N ALA A 36 2.30 8.97 -22.83
CA ALA A 36 2.64 7.56 -22.67
C ALA A 36 3.81 7.34 -21.69
N ALA A 37 4.83 8.21 -21.74
CA ALA A 37 6.06 8.05 -20.97
C ALA A 37 5.83 8.09 -19.46
N VAL A 38 4.92 8.94 -18.95
CA VAL A 38 4.67 9.03 -17.49
C VAL A 38 3.93 7.80 -16.99
N VAL A 39 3.05 7.21 -17.79
CA VAL A 39 2.35 5.98 -17.43
C VAL A 39 3.29 4.79 -17.45
N ASP A 40 4.17 4.70 -18.45
CA ASP A 40 5.19 3.64 -18.54
C ASP A 40 6.14 3.67 -17.35
N GLU A 41 6.51 4.87 -16.90
CA GLU A 41 7.36 5.03 -15.72
C GLU A 41 6.69 4.54 -14.43
N ILE A 42 5.44 4.94 -14.20
CA ILE A 42 4.66 4.47 -13.04
C ILE A 42 4.49 2.95 -13.09
N ALA A 43 4.18 2.38 -14.27
CA ALA A 43 4.04 0.94 -14.47
C ALA A 43 5.35 0.19 -14.18
N ARG A 44 6.48 0.73 -14.64
CA ARG A 44 7.82 0.17 -14.36
C ARG A 44 8.10 0.13 -12.85
N ARG A 45 7.82 1.23 -12.13
CA ARG A 45 8.00 1.30 -10.67
C ARG A 45 7.07 0.37 -9.90
N CYS A 46 5.86 0.13 -10.41
CA CYS A 46 4.97 -0.89 -9.87
C CYS A 46 5.61 -2.29 -9.98
N ALA A 47 6.22 -2.62 -11.12
CA ALA A 47 6.79 -3.94 -11.39
C ALA A 47 8.14 -4.23 -10.70
N GLU A 48 8.98 -3.22 -10.47
CA GLU A 48 10.35 -3.42 -9.95
C GLU A 48 10.43 -3.82 -8.48
N ALA A 49 9.45 -3.45 -7.68
CA ALA A 49 9.47 -3.68 -6.23
C ALA A 49 8.05 -3.89 -5.70
N PRO A 50 7.36 -5.00 -6.04
CA PRO A 50 6.02 -5.25 -5.53
C PRO A 50 6.06 -5.26 -4.00
N GLY A 51 5.30 -4.33 -3.40
CA GLY A 51 5.20 -4.24 -1.96
C GLY A 51 4.35 -5.38 -1.40
N ARG A 52 4.60 -5.76 -0.14
CA ARG A 52 3.73 -6.69 0.60
C ARG A 52 2.54 -6.01 1.26
N ARG A 53 2.42 -4.69 1.11
CA ARG A 53 1.38 -3.86 1.72
C ARG A 53 -0.04 -4.29 1.30
N PRO A 54 -0.31 -4.58 0.02
CA PRO A 54 -1.58 -5.17 -0.39
C PRO A 54 -1.90 -6.48 0.33
N ALA A 55 -0.92 -7.38 0.46
CA ALA A 55 -1.07 -8.65 1.17
C ALA A 55 -1.41 -8.44 2.65
N TYR A 56 -0.69 -7.56 3.34
CA TYR A 56 -0.98 -7.22 4.72
C TYR A 56 -2.39 -6.66 4.90
N ALA A 57 -2.80 -5.70 4.06
CA ALA A 57 -4.13 -5.12 4.12
C ALA A 57 -5.24 -6.16 3.88
N TYR A 58 -5.08 -7.00 2.87
CA TYR A 58 -6.05 -8.05 2.57
C TYR A 58 -6.16 -9.08 3.70
N TRP A 59 -5.06 -9.55 4.27
CA TRP A 59 -5.12 -10.54 5.36
C TRP A 59 -5.67 -9.94 6.65
N ALA A 60 -5.44 -8.65 6.92
CA ALA A 60 -6.13 -7.95 8.01
C ALA A 60 -7.64 -7.83 7.76
N TRP A 61 -8.07 -7.55 6.52
CA TRP A 61 -9.48 -7.57 6.14
C TRP A 61 -10.09 -8.96 6.32
N ARG A 62 -9.52 -9.99 5.69
CA ARG A 62 -9.97 -11.39 5.79
C ARG A 62 -10.06 -11.87 7.24
N GLY A 63 -9.09 -11.50 8.07
CA GLY A 63 -9.04 -11.89 9.47
C GLY A 63 -10.05 -11.17 10.35
N SER A 64 -10.49 -9.99 9.94
CA SER A 64 -11.44 -9.15 10.69
C SER A 64 -12.88 -9.24 10.15
N ALA A 65 -13.07 -9.72 8.92
CA ALA A 65 -14.36 -9.78 8.27
C ALA A 65 -15.27 -10.82 8.94
N PRO A 66 -16.52 -10.49 9.27
CA PRO A 66 -17.47 -11.47 9.76
C PRO A 66 -17.77 -12.52 8.68
N ALA A 67 -18.10 -13.75 9.09
CA ALA A 67 -18.48 -14.80 8.17
C ALA A 67 -19.69 -14.36 7.33
N GLY A 68 -19.57 -14.42 6.00
CA GLY A 68 -20.62 -13.98 5.07
C GLY A 68 -20.72 -12.47 4.88
N ALA A 69 -19.65 -11.72 5.17
CA ALA A 69 -19.57 -10.29 4.83
C ALA A 69 -19.95 -10.05 3.35
N PRO A 70 -20.66 -8.94 3.05
CA PRO A 70 -21.19 -8.69 1.71
C PRO A 70 -20.12 -8.26 0.70
N VAL A 71 -18.91 -7.94 1.15
CA VAL A 71 -17.80 -7.51 0.30
C VAL A 71 -17.10 -8.73 -0.26
N ASP A 72 -16.99 -8.82 -1.59
CA ASP A 72 -16.28 -9.91 -2.25
C ASP A 72 -14.76 -9.73 -2.21
N ASP A 73 -14.04 -10.86 -2.21
CA ASP A 73 -12.58 -10.93 -2.25
C ASP A 73 -11.95 -10.14 -3.40
N GLY A 74 -12.56 -10.17 -4.59
CA GLY A 74 -12.05 -9.50 -5.77
C GLY A 74 -12.07 -7.97 -5.61
N ALA A 75 -13.14 -7.41 -5.03
CA ALA A 75 -13.23 -5.99 -4.74
C ALA A 75 -12.15 -5.55 -3.74
N VAL A 76 -11.90 -6.34 -2.69
CA VAL A 76 -10.83 -6.00 -1.74
C VAL A 76 -9.45 -6.10 -2.37
N ARG A 77 -9.16 -7.15 -3.15
CA ARG A 77 -7.88 -7.30 -3.87
C ARG A 77 -7.59 -6.11 -4.79
N ARG A 78 -8.60 -5.65 -5.54
CA ARG A 78 -8.50 -4.43 -6.36
C ARG A 78 -8.30 -3.17 -5.51
N ALA A 79 -9.03 -3.04 -4.40
CA ALA A 79 -8.92 -1.88 -3.51
C ALA A 79 -7.52 -1.77 -2.88
N VAL A 80 -6.97 -2.87 -2.35
CA VAL A 80 -5.65 -2.85 -1.69
C VAL A 80 -4.50 -2.63 -2.68
N ALA A 81 -4.73 -2.85 -3.98
CA ALA A 81 -3.77 -2.51 -5.03
C ALA A 81 -3.43 -1.00 -5.06
N ALA A 82 -4.34 -0.14 -4.58
CA ALA A 82 -4.08 1.30 -4.44
C ALA A 82 -2.84 1.61 -3.58
N LEU A 83 -2.47 0.72 -2.65
CA LEU A 83 -1.29 0.86 -1.80
C LEU A 83 0.03 0.83 -2.59
N GLU A 84 0.06 0.15 -3.74
CA GLU A 84 1.24 0.16 -4.63
C GLU A 84 1.41 1.51 -5.31
N LEU A 85 0.33 2.19 -5.69
CA LEU A 85 0.42 3.54 -6.24
C LEU A 85 0.89 4.56 -5.18
N LEU A 86 0.49 4.38 -3.92
CA LEU A 86 1.03 5.17 -2.81
C LEU A 86 2.52 4.88 -2.56
N ARG A 87 2.97 3.62 -2.75
CA ARG A 87 4.41 3.30 -2.76
C ARG A 87 5.14 4.05 -3.87
N VAL A 88 4.61 4.00 -5.10
CA VAL A 88 5.24 4.65 -6.25
C VAL A 88 5.32 6.15 -6.04
N CYS A 89 4.26 6.78 -5.51
CA CYS A 89 4.28 8.20 -5.12
C CYS A 89 5.46 8.51 -4.18
N ALA A 90 5.62 7.74 -3.10
CA ALA A 90 6.70 7.95 -2.13
C ALA A 90 8.09 7.75 -2.77
N VAL A 91 8.25 6.72 -3.61
CA VAL A 91 9.52 6.42 -4.30
C VAL A 91 9.89 7.53 -5.28
N GLU A 92 8.96 7.98 -6.12
CA GLU A 92 9.20 9.07 -7.07
C GLU A 92 9.60 10.36 -6.35
N HIS A 93 8.92 10.69 -5.24
CA HIS A 93 9.22 11.90 -4.47
C HIS A 93 10.48 11.81 -3.61
N ALA A 94 10.95 10.61 -3.26
CA ALA A 94 12.21 10.42 -2.53
C ALA A 94 13.44 10.41 -3.46
N ASP A 95 13.28 9.96 -4.70
CA ASP A 95 14.34 9.80 -5.71
C ASP A 95 14.55 11.08 -6.54
N VAL A 96 14.70 12.22 -5.86
CA VAL A 96 14.95 13.54 -6.50
C VAL A 96 16.42 13.74 -6.85
N SER A 97 17.29 12.86 -6.33
CA SER A 97 18.73 12.90 -6.58
C SER A 97 19.00 12.83 -8.08
N ALA A 98 19.50 13.95 -8.60
CA ALA A 98 20.00 14.06 -9.96
C ALA A 98 20.97 12.90 -10.28
N ASP A 99 20.89 12.42 -11.53
CA ASP A 99 21.91 11.62 -12.23
C ASP A 99 21.71 10.10 -12.43
N ALA A 100 20.46 9.63 -12.52
CA ALA A 100 20.17 8.45 -13.34
C ALA A 100 19.34 8.87 -14.55
N ALA A 101 19.97 8.88 -15.72
CA ALA A 101 19.40 9.27 -17.00
C ALA A 101 18.15 8.45 -17.36
N ALA A 102 16.96 8.88 -16.92
CA ALA A 102 15.74 8.53 -17.64
C ALA A 102 15.76 9.36 -18.95
N PRO A 103 15.84 8.73 -20.13
CA PRO A 103 15.97 9.44 -21.39
C PRO A 103 14.71 10.29 -21.66
N GLY A 104 14.86 11.61 -21.77
CA GLY A 104 13.76 12.49 -22.12
C GLY A 104 14.05 13.97 -21.89
N PRO A 105 13.31 14.88 -22.55
CA PRO A 105 13.55 16.33 -22.49
C PRO A 105 13.09 17.00 -21.19
N VAL A 106 12.29 16.32 -20.36
CA VAL A 106 11.72 16.89 -19.12
C VAL A 106 12.74 16.77 -17.98
N PRO A 107 13.00 17.82 -17.19
CA PRO A 107 13.89 17.75 -16.03
C PRO A 107 13.49 16.67 -15.01
N ALA A 108 14.46 15.95 -14.45
CA ALA A 108 14.23 14.82 -13.53
C ALA A 108 13.30 15.17 -12.37
N VAL A 109 13.56 16.29 -11.68
CA VAL A 109 12.74 16.78 -10.56
C VAL A 109 11.29 17.02 -10.99
N GLY A 110 11.07 17.63 -12.15
CA GLY A 110 9.72 17.87 -12.67
C GLY A 110 8.97 16.59 -13.01
N ARG A 111 9.66 15.59 -13.54
CA ARG A 111 9.07 14.26 -13.79
C ARG A 111 8.71 13.54 -12.49
N ALA A 112 9.60 13.54 -11.52
CA ALA A 112 9.39 12.91 -10.20
C ALA A 112 8.17 13.49 -9.49
N ILE A 113 8.05 14.84 -9.46
CA ILE A 113 6.89 15.52 -8.86
C ILE A 113 5.60 15.07 -9.55
N LEU A 114 5.52 15.23 -10.87
CA LEU A 114 4.27 15.01 -11.60
C LEU A 114 3.87 13.53 -11.68
N SER A 115 4.83 12.61 -11.80
CA SER A 115 4.55 11.16 -11.76
C SER A 115 4.11 10.71 -10.36
N GLY A 116 4.74 11.23 -9.30
CA GLY A 116 4.29 10.96 -7.94
C GLY A 116 2.90 11.54 -7.64
N ASP A 117 2.60 12.74 -8.13
CA ASP A 117 1.27 13.36 -8.01
C ASP A 117 0.20 12.52 -8.73
N LEU A 118 0.49 12.06 -9.95
CA LEU A 118 -0.41 11.16 -10.69
C LEU A 118 -0.61 9.84 -9.96
N ALA A 119 0.45 9.24 -9.41
CA ALA A 119 0.34 8.02 -8.62
C ALA A 119 -0.54 8.24 -7.37
N LEU A 120 -0.40 9.37 -6.68
CA LEU A 120 -1.26 9.73 -5.55
C LEU A 120 -2.73 9.90 -5.97
N ILE A 121 -2.99 10.61 -7.07
CA ILE A 121 -4.36 10.82 -7.60
C ILE A 121 -4.97 9.47 -7.98
N TRP A 122 -4.25 8.66 -8.75
CA TRP A 122 -4.71 7.38 -9.25
C TRP A 122 -4.89 6.34 -8.14
N SER A 123 -4.18 6.44 -7.01
CA SER A 123 -4.44 5.58 -5.85
C SER A 123 -5.89 5.68 -5.38
N GLN A 124 -6.47 6.89 -5.40
CA GLN A 124 -7.87 7.11 -5.02
C GLN A 124 -8.82 6.57 -6.10
N GLU A 125 -8.47 6.69 -7.38
CA GLU A 125 -9.26 6.12 -8.47
C GLU A 125 -9.28 4.59 -8.43
N VAL A 126 -8.16 3.94 -8.10
CA VAL A 126 -8.12 2.48 -7.89
C VAL A 126 -9.02 2.08 -6.72
N LEU A 127 -8.97 2.81 -5.61
CA LEU A 127 -9.82 2.53 -4.44
C LEU A 127 -11.30 2.67 -4.77
N THR A 128 -11.71 3.78 -5.37
CA THR A 128 -13.11 4.06 -5.69
C THR A 128 -13.64 3.22 -6.86
N GLY A 129 -12.79 2.85 -7.80
CA GLY A 129 -13.11 1.95 -8.92
C GLY A 129 -13.01 0.45 -8.59
N SER A 130 -12.70 0.08 -7.34
CA SER A 130 -12.49 -1.31 -6.93
C SER A 130 -13.75 -2.17 -6.96
N GLY A 131 -14.94 -1.56 -6.98
CA GLY A 131 -16.22 -2.25 -6.85
C GLY A 131 -16.64 -2.53 -5.39
N LEU A 132 -15.95 -1.93 -4.42
CA LEU A 132 -16.43 -1.88 -3.03
C LEU A 132 -17.79 -1.16 -2.96
N PRO A 133 -18.70 -1.57 -2.05
CA PRO A 133 -19.95 -0.84 -1.81
C PRO A 133 -19.68 0.62 -1.41
N GLU A 134 -20.55 1.54 -1.84
CA GLU A 134 -20.41 2.99 -1.55
C GLU A 134 -20.35 3.27 -0.04
N ASP A 135 -21.21 2.63 0.76
CA ASP A 135 -21.19 2.72 2.23
C ASP A 135 -19.84 2.27 2.82
N THR A 136 -19.17 1.29 2.19
CA THR A 136 -17.84 0.83 2.63
C THR A 136 -16.78 1.88 2.31
N LEU A 137 -16.83 2.46 1.10
CA LEU A 137 -15.93 3.55 0.70
C LEU A 137 -16.09 4.78 1.59
N GLU A 138 -17.32 5.15 1.93
CA GLU A 138 -17.61 6.26 2.85
C GLU A 138 -17.06 5.94 4.26
N ALA A 139 -17.31 4.73 4.78
CA ALA A 139 -16.86 4.33 6.11
C ALA A 139 -15.33 4.29 6.27
N ILE A 140 -14.59 3.91 5.22
CA ILE A 140 -13.11 3.89 5.25
C ILE A 140 -12.47 5.23 4.91
N GLY A 141 -13.22 6.20 4.38
CA GLY A 141 -12.71 7.50 3.93
C GLY A 141 -11.74 8.17 4.92
N PRO A 142 -12.10 8.34 6.20
CA PRO A 142 -11.20 8.93 7.18
C PRO A 142 -9.90 8.14 7.42
N VAL A 143 -9.95 6.79 7.33
CA VAL A 143 -8.77 5.93 7.47
C VAL A 143 -7.87 6.06 6.24
N TRP A 144 -8.46 6.12 5.06
CA TRP A 144 -7.76 6.31 3.80
C TRP A 144 -7.09 7.69 3.71
N ASP A 145 -7.78 8.74 4.13
CA ASP A 145 -7.23 10.09 4.16
C ASP A 145 -6.03 10.19 5.11
N ALA A 146 -6.18 9.66 6.32
CA ALA A 146 -5.10 9.61 7.30
C ALA A 146 -3.89 8.80 6.79
N LEU A 147 -4.15 7.68 6.10
CA LEU A 147 -3.10 6.86 5.48
C LEU A 147 -2.33 7.65 4.43
N ARG A 148 -3.02 8.34 3.50
CA ARG A 148 -2.36 9.15 2.45
C ARG A 148 -1.54 10.29 3.04
N THR A 149 -2.10 11.00 4.02
CA THR A 149 -1.36 12.03 4.77
C THR A 149 -0.14 11.45 5.47
N GLY A 150 -0.30 10.30 6.13
CA GLY A 150 0.79 9.60 6.83
C GLY A 150 1.93 9.20 5.89
N PHE A 151 1.62 8.67 4.70
CA PHE A 151 2.61 8.33 3.67
C PHE A 151 3.41 9.55 3.21
N SER A 152 2.73 10.66 2.86
CA SER A 152 3.41 11.88 2.42
C SER A 152 4.25 12.51 3.53
N ALA A 153 3.73 12.58 4.75
CA ALA A 153 4.47 13.10 5.90
C ALA A 153 5.68 12.22 6.24
N GLY A 154 5.52 10.89 6.20
CA GLY A 154 6.61 9.94 6.41
C GLY A 154 7.74 10.10 5.39
N SER A 155 7.38 10.22 4.11
CA SER A 155 8.35 10.44 3.03
C SER A 155 9.14 11.75 3.23
N TYR A 156 8.49 12.82 3.71
CA TYR A 156 9.19 14.06 4.06
C TYR A 156 10.13 13.91 5.25
N LEU A 157 9.73 13.14 6.28
CA LEU A 157 10.61 12.84 7.41
C LEU A 157 11.84 12.04 6.97
N ASP A 158 11.69 11.10 6.02
CA ASP A 158 12.82 10.38 5.45
C ASP A 158 13.81 11.31 4.73
N LEU A 159 13.32 12.30 3.98
CA LEU A 159 14.16 13.34 3.37
C LEU A 159 14.88 14.18 4.42
N LEU A 160 14.20 14.57 5.50
CA LEU A 160 14.83 15.30 6.59
C LEU A 160 15.92 14.47 7.31
N ARG A 161 15.67 13.17 7.54
CA ARG A 161 16.68 12.25 8.09
C ARG A 161 17.89 12.14 7.17
N ALA A 162 17.67 11.97 5.87
CA ALA A 162 18.73 11.91 4.87
C ALA A 162 19.56 13.20 4.80
N ALA A 163 18.94 14.36 5.03
CA ALA A 163 19.61 15.65 5.10
C ALA A 163 20.32 15.92 6.45
N GLY A 164 20.25 15.00 7.42
CA GLY A 164 20.79 15.19 8.77
C GLY A 164 20.02 16.22 9.61
N GLY A 165 18.76 16.50 9.24
CA GLY A 165 17.90 17.50 9.87
C GLY A 165 17.04 16.99 11.02
N LEU A 166 17.18 15.72 11.42
CA LEU A 166 16.40 15.09 12.49
C LEU A 166 17.30 14.31 13.46
N ASP A 167 17.38 14.79 14.70
CA ASP A 167 18.02 14.11 15.83
C ASP A 167 16.93 13.52 16.75
N GLY A 168 16.59 12.24 16.55
CA GLY A 168 15.57 11.56 17.36
C GLY A 168 14.13 12.05 17.17
N GLY A 169 13.20 11.40 17.86
CA GLY A 169 11.75 11.60 17.71
C GLY A 169 11.02 10.26 17.51
N GLY A 170 9.71 10.23 17.78
CA GLY A 170 8.89 9.06 17.44
C GLY A 170 8.73 8.95 15.94
N ASP A 171 8.77 7.73 15.41
CA ASP A 171 8.51 7.51 13.99
C ASP A 171 7.05 7.84 13.66
N PRO A 172 6.78 8.35 12.45
CA PRO A 172 5.42 8.42 11.93
C PRO A 172 4.80 7.00 11.95
N ASP A 173 3.47 6.94 11.94
CA ASP A 173 2.77 5.66 11.83
C ASP A 173 3.33 4.85 10.64
N SER A 174 3.67 3.59 10.90
CA SER A 174 4.37 2.69 9.98
C SER A 174 3.59 2.43 8.68
N PRO A 175 4.21 2.46 7.49
CA PRO A 175 3.56 2.11 6.21
C PRO A 175 2.83 0.76 6.23
N THR A 176 3.43 -0.26 6.86
CA THR A 176 2.79 -1.57 7.05
C THR A 176 1.66 -1.49 8.08
N GLY A 177 1.82 -0.70 9.13
CA GLY A 177 0.79 -0.44 10.15
C GLY A 177 -0.46 0.22 9.56
N TRP A 178 -0.28 1.20 8.68
CA TRP A 178 -1.36 1.81 7.91
C TRP A 178 -2.08 0.80 7.02
N SER A 179 -1.33 -0.08 6.35
CA SER A 179 -1.89 -1.10 5.45
C SER A 179 -2.78 -2.09 6.23
N LEU A 180 -2.29 -2.58 7.38
CA LEU A 180 -3.06 -3.46 8.26
C LEU A 180 -4.29 -2.76 8.86
N ARG A 181 -4.15 -1.48 9.24
CA ARG A 181 -5.26 -0.67 9.75
C ARG A 181 -6.36 -0.47 8.69
N LEU A 182 -5.98 -0.21 7.43
CA LEU A 182 -6.91 -0.12 6.31
C LEU A 182 -7.66 -1.43 6.11
N GLY A 183 -6.95 -2.56 6.13
CA GLY A 183 -7.56 -3.89 6.04
C GLY A 183 -8.63 -4.14 7.11
N ALA A 184 -8.29 -3.88 8.37
CA ALA A 184 -9.26 -3.98 9.47
C ALA A 184 -10.45 -3.01 9.31
N ALA A 185 -10.21 -1.79 8.81
CA ALA A 185 -11.27 -0.83 8.55
C ALA A 185 -12.22 -1.27 7.43
N LEU A 186 -11.70 -1.86 6.34
CA LEU A 186 -12.51 -2.45 5.25
C LEU A 186 -13.44 -3.55 5.76
N ALA A 187 -13.06 -4.24 6.84
CA ALA A 187 -13.87 -5.29 7.46
C ALA A 187 -14.91 -4.74 8.46
N GLY A 188 -14.96 -3.42 8.67
CA GLY A 188 -15.79 -2.81 9.70
C GLY A 188 -15.30 -3.05 11.13
N ALA A 189 -14.04 -3.46 11.31
CA ALA A 189 -13.48 -3.73 12.64
C ALA A 189 -13.50 -2.48 13.52
N ASP A 190 -13.57 -2.64 14.83
CA ASP A 190 -13.57 -1.50 15.76
C ASP A 190 -12.18 -0.84 15.91
N ALA A 191 -12.12 0.25 16.67
CA ALA A 191 -10.88 0.99 16.89
C ALA A 191 -9.80 0.15 17.59
N ALA A 192 -10.16 -0.79 18.46
CA ALA A 192 -9.22 -1.62 19.20
C ALA A 192 -8.56 -2.66 18.27
N ALA A 193 -9.35 -3.31 17.41
CA ALA A 193 -8.88 -4.22 16.39
C ALA A 193 -7.98 -3.51 15.36
N ARG A 194 -8.39 -2.31 14.90
CA ARG A 194 -7.57 -1.46 14.01
C ARG A 194 -6.24 -1.07 14.64
N ALA A 195 -6.23 -0.74 15.93
CA ALA A 195 -5.00 -0.42 16.67
C ALA A 195 -4.09 -1.65 16.84
N ALA A 196 -4.66 -2.84 17.06
CA ALA A 196 -3.89 -4.09 17.12
C ALA A 196 -3.23 -4.40 15.78
N CYS A 197 -3.97 -4.24 14.68
CA CYS A 197 -3.45 -4.40 13.32
C CYS A 197 -2.31 -3.40 13.04
N ALA A 198 -2.47 -2.13 13.40
CA ALA A 198 -1.42 -1.13 13.23
C ALA A 198 -0.13 -1.48 14.00
N ARG A 199 -0.25 -1.96 15.24
CA ARG A 199 0.91 -2.37 16.06
C ARG A 199 1.71 -3.51 15.44
N ILE A 200 1.04 -4.48 14.80
CA ILE A 200 1.74 -5.55 14.08
C ILE A 200 2.62 -4.94 12.98
N GLY A 201 2.08 -4.00 12.21
CA GLY A 201 2.82 -3.36 11.13
C GLY A 201 3.99 -2.50 11.62
N THR A 202 3.82 -1.78 12.72
CA THR A 202 4.93 -1.06 13.37
C THR A 202 6.08 -2.00 13.73
N LEU A 203 5.78 -3.15 14.35
CA LEU A 203 6.82 -4.13 14.70
C LEU A 203 7.52 -4.72 13.47
N LEU A 204 6.78 -4.88 12.36
CA LEU A 204 7.35 -5.37 11.10
C LEU A 204 8.32 -4.35 10.50
N ASP A 205 7.93 -3.07 10.43
CA ASP A 205 8.78 -2.01 9.86
C ASP A 205 9.97 -1.67 10.77
N GLU A 206 9.84 -1.83 12.09
CA GLU A 206 10.94 -1.70 13.07
C GLU A 206 11.96 -2.87 13.00
N GLY A 207 11.65 -3.96 12.30
CA GLY A 207 12.47 -5.17 12.31
C GLY A 207 12.50 -5.87 13.67
N ALA A 208 11.40 -5.84 14.42
CA ALA A 208 11.29 -6.52 15.70
C ALA A 208 11.52 -8.03 15.57
N ASP A 209 11.96 -8.67 16.65
CA ASP A 209 12.20 -10.11 16.65
C ASP A 209 10.91 -10.94 16.43
N ALA A 210 11.10 -12.19 16.00
CA ALA A 210 10.00 -13.08 15.66
C ALA A 210 9.09 -13.42 16.85
N GLU A 211 9.57 -13.34 18.09
CA GLU A 211 8.75 -13.61 19.28
C GLU A 211 7.78 -12.45 19.53
N ARG A 212 8.25 -11.22 19.45
CA ARG A 212 7.42 -10.01 19.55
C ARG A 212 6.36 -9.96 18.46
N ILE A 213 6.72 -10.26 17.21
CA ILE A 213 5.76 -10.31 16.09
C ILE A 213 4.71 -11.39 16.36
N ARG A 214 5.12 -12.62 16.73
CA ARG A 214 4.18 -13.71 17.07
C ARG A 214 3.24 -13.35 18.20
N GLY A 215 3.73 -12.73 19.27
CA GLY A 215 2.92 -12.27 20.38
C GLY A 215 1.87 -11.23 19.96
N ALA A 216 2.26 -10.26 19.14
CA ALA A 216 1.34 -9.25 18.63
C ALA A 216 0.26 -9.84 17.71
N VAL A 217 0.64 -10.75 16.81
CA VAL A 217 -0.31 -11.44 15.91
C VAL A 217 -1.27 -12.33 16.70
N ALA A 218 -0.79 -13.07 17.70
CA ALA A 218 -1.63 -13.93 18.54
C ALA A 218 -2.66 -13.14 19.36
N ALA A 219 -2.28 -11.96 19.86
CA ALA A 219 -3.15 -11.08 20.64
C ALA A 219 -4.16 -10.30 19.78
N ALA A 220 -3.94 -10.18 18.47
CA ALA A 220 -4.86 -9.47 17.59
C ALA A 220 -6.17 -10.26 17.40
N PRO A 221 -7.33 -9.57 17.35
CA PRO A 221 -8.64 -10.20 17.16
C PRO A 221 -8.85 -10.57 15.68
N LEU A 222 -7.97 -11.42 15.15
CA LEU A 222 -7.99 -11.90 13.77
C LEU A 222 -8.31 -13.40 13.75
N ALA A 223 -9.01 -13.83 12.69
CA ALA A 223 -9.19 -15.25 12.39
C ALA A 223 -7.85 -15.98 12.25
N GLU A 224 -7.83 -17.27 12.59
CA GLU A 224 -6.59 -18.05 12.64
C GLU A 224 -5.87 -18.11 11.29
N GLU A 225 -6.63 -18.23 10.19
CA GLU A 225 -6.11 -18.23 8.83
C GLU A 225 -5.29 -16.96 8.53
N ALA A 226 -5.81 -15.79 8.92
CA ALA A 226 -5.12 -14.52 8.75
C ALA A 226 -3.87 -14.43 9.63
N ARG A 227 -3.92 -14.94 10.87
CA ARG A 227 -2.74 -14.98 11.74
C ARG A 227 -1.61 -15.80 11.13
N GLN A 228 -1.93 -16.98 10.60
CA GLN A 228 -0.94 -17.83 9.93
C GLN A 228 -0.36 -17.15 8.68
N ALA A 229 -1.20 -16.50 7.87
CA ALA A 229 -0.76 -15.76 6.69
C ALA A 229 0.19 -14.61 7.04
N LEU A 230 -0.14 -13.80 8.06
CA LEU A 230 0.69 -12.67 8.50
C LEU A 230 2.08 -13.13 8.99
N LEU A 231 2.17 -14.26 9.70
CA LEU A 231 3.45 -14.82 10.18
C LEU A 231 4.31 -15.40 9.04
N ALA A 232 3.68 -15.98 8.04
CA ALA A 232 4.39 -16.44 6.85
C ALA A 232 4.89 -15.27 5.99
N LEU A 233 4.10 -14.19 5.87
CA LEU A 233 4.53 -12.94 5.22
C LEU A 233 5.70 -12.28 5.96
N SER A 234 5.74 -12.33 7.30
CA SER A 234 6.83 -11.76 8.09
C SER A 234 8.13 -12.56 7.99
N SER A 235 8.05 -13.89 7.86
CA SER A 235 9.23 -14.78 7.78
C SER A 235 9.85 -14.86 6.38
N SER A 236 9.08 -14.57 5.33
CA SER A 236 9.57 -14.58 3.94
C SER A 236 10.43 -13.35 3.59
N GLY A 237 10.68 -12.43 4.54
CA GLY A 237 11.41 -11.17 4.34
C GLY A 237 12.75 -11.09 5.06
N SER A 238 13.25 -12.22 5.58
CA SER A 238 14.59 -12.35 6.18
C SER A 238 15.60 -12.90 5.19
#